data_AF-A0A497G4S3-F1
#
_entry.id   AF-A0A497G4S3-F1
#
_cell.length_a   1.000
_cell.length_b   1.000
_cell.length_c   1.000
_cell.angle_alpha   90.00
_cell.angle_beta   90.00
_cell.angle_gamma   90.00
#
_symmetry.space_group_name_H-M   'P 1'
#
loop_
_entity.id
_entity.type
_entity.pdbx_description
1 polymer ?
#
loop_
_entity_poly.entity_id
_entity_poly.type
_entity_poly.pdbx_seq_one_letter_code
_entity_poly.pdbx_strand_id
1 'polypeptide(L)' 'MRIAFASEEDNGLDSIVSRKFGRATYFIMVDVEGGNVKSVRTIKNPGAYASGGAAIRAVQELINNNVDVVVAGGFGPNA' A
#
# COMPACT_ATOMS: atom_id res chain seq x y z
N MET A 1 5.12 12.43 -7.44
CA MET A 1 3.95 11.53 -7.32
C MET A 1 4.36 10.34 -6.48
N ARG A 2 3.55 9.95 -5.49
CA ARG A 2 3.80 8.82 -4.61
C ARG A 2 2.79 7.71 -4.86
N ILE A 3 3.27 6.53 -5.21
CA ILE A 3 2.45 5.35 -5.50
C ILE A 3 2.65 4.34 -4.38
N ALA A 4 1.58 3.77 -3.82
CA ALA A 4 1.65 2.68 -2.86
C ALA A 4 1.20 1.36 -3.47
N PHE A 5 2.01 0.32 -3.30
CA PHE A 5 1.70 -1.04 -3.71
C PHE A 5 1.39 -1.88 -2.48
N ALA A 6 0.22 -2.49 -2.44
CA ALA A 6 -0.13 -3.45 -1.39
C ALA A 6 0.72 -4.72 -1.55
N SER A 7 1.32 -5.21 -0.47
CA SER A 7 2.21 -6.38 -0.50
C SER A 7 2.04 -7.25 0.75
N GLU A 8 2.30 -8.55 0.61
CA GLU A 8 2.43 -9.48 1.75
C GLU A 8 3.87 -9.64 2.25
N GLU A 9 4.83 -9.06 1.53
CA GLU A 9 6.25 -9.19 1.76
C GLU A 9 6.92 -7.81 1.88
N ASP A 10 8.04 -7.76 2.59
CA ASP A 10 8.91 -6.58 2.70
C ASP A 10 10.19 -6.80 1.89
N ASN A 11 10.03 -6.98 0.58
CA ASN A 11 11.12 -7.17 -0.39
C ASN A 11 11.29 -5.94 -1.29
N GLY A 12 10.79 -4.77 -0.87
CA GLY A 12 10.85 -3.54 -1.67
C GLY A 12 10.21 -3.72 -3.06
N LEU A 13 10.95 -3.38 -4.13
CA LEU A 13 10.47 -3.45 -5.52
C LEU A 13 10.27 -4.89 -6.04
N ASP A 14 10.93 -5.87 -5.43
CA ASP A 14 10.82 -7.28 -5.81
C ASP A 14 9.61 -7.96 -5.15
N SER A 15 8.86 -7.24 -4.31
CA SER A 15 7.71 -7.80 -3.61
C SER A 15 6.54 -8.05 -4.56
N ILE A 16 5.80 -9.12 -4.28
CA ILE A 16 4.60 -9.47 -5.02
C ILE A 16 3.43 -8.62 -4.54
N VAL A 17 2.71 -7.99 -5.49
CA VAL A 17 1.49 -7.24 -5.19
C VAL A 17 0.44 -8.16 -4.56
N SER A 18 -0.01 -7.81 -3.35
CA SER A 18 -1.04 -8.54 -2.62
C SER A 18 -2.38 -8.53 -3.37
N ARG A 19 -3.10 -9.65 -3.29
CA ARG A 19 -4.46 -9.79 -3.79
C ARG A 19 -5.48 -8.99 -2.99
N LYS A 20 -5.16 -8.56 -1.77
CA LYS A 20 -6.11 -7.93 -0.84
C LYS A 20 -5.54 -6.59 -0.37
N PHE A 21 -6.14 -5.48 -0.77
CA PHE A 21 -5.72 -4.14 -0.35
C PHE A 21 -5.79 -3.94 1.18
N GLY A 22 -7.00 -3.96 1.76
CA GLY A 22 -7.19 -3.51 3.14
C GLY A 22 -6.49 -4.37 4.19
N ARG A 23 -6.19 -5.63 3.84
CA ARG A 23 -5.52 -6.60 4.73
C ARG A 23 -4.13 -7.02 4.25
N ALA A 24 -3.56 -6.38 3.24
CA ALA A 24 -2.15 -6.57 2.90
C ALA A 24 -1.29 -6.29 4.13
N THR A 25 -0.21 -7.02 4.29
CA THR A 25 0.68 -6.86 5.46
C THR A 25 1.48 -5.55 5.39
N TYR A 26 1.86 -5.15 4.19
CA TYR A 26 2.72 -4.00 3.92
C TYR A 26 2.21 -3.10 2.79
N PHE A 27 2.66 -1.86 2.80
CA PHE A 27 2.61 -0.96 1.65
C PHE A 27 4.01 -0.55 1.24
N ILE A 28 4.36 -0.81 -0.01
CA ILE A 28 5.60 -0.33 -0.62
C ILE A 28 5.28 0.99 -1.30
N MET A 29 5.83 2.08 -0.75
CA MET A 29 5.69 3.41 -1.31
C MET A 29 6.86 3.71 -2.24
N VAL A 30 6.53 4.15 -3.44
CA VAL A 30 7.46 4.52 -4.49
C VAL A 30 7.24 5.97 -4.86
N ASP A 31 8.26 6.80 -4.68
CA ASP A 31 8.26 8.18 -5.15
C ASP A 31 8.77 8.23 -6.59
N VAL A 32 7.93 8.75 -7.49
CA VAL A 32 8.23 8.90 -8.91
C VAL A 32 8.22 10.37 -9.29
N GLU A 33 9.29 10.80 -9.96
CA GLU A 33 9.47 12.15 -10.49
C GLU A 33 10.09 12.08 -11.89
N GLY A 34 9.42 12.68 -12.88
CA GLY A 34 9.87 12.66 -14.28
C GLY A 34 9.99 11.25 -14.86
N GLY A 35 9.13 10.31 -14.43
CA GLY A 35 9.16 8.91 -14.86
C GLY A 35 10.24 8.05 -14.21
N ASN A 36 11.06 8.62 -13.31
CA ASN A 36 12.13 7.90 -12.63
C ASN A 36 11.76 7.66 -11.16
N VAL A 37 12.10 6.47 -10.66
CA VAL A 37 11.98 6.13 -9.23
C VAL A 37 13.05 6.89 -8.45
N LYS A 38 12.62 7.69 -7.48
CA LYS A 38 13.49 8.49 -6.61
C LYS A 38 13.73 7.83 -5.26
N SER A 39 12.69 7.22 -4.69
CA SER A 39 12.77 6.57 -3.39
C SER A 39 11.81 5.38 -3.33
N VAL A 40 12.18 4.39 -2.52
CA VAL A 40 11.34 3.24 -2.19
C VAL A 40 11.40 3.06 -0.69
N ARG A 41 10.24 2.92 -0.05
CA ARG A 41 10.14 2.64 1.39
C ARG A 41 8.95 1.73 1.68
N THR A 42 9.12 0.80 2.59
CA THR A 42 8.03 -0.07 3.05
C THR A 42 7.47 0.42 4.38
N ILE A 43 6.16 0.36 4.53
CA ILE A 43 5.48 0.56 5.81
C ILE A 43 4.57 -0.63 6.13
N LYS A 44 4.31 -0.86 7.41
CA LYS A 44 3.33 -1.85 7.86
C LYS A 44 1.93 -1.29 7.70
N ASN A 45 0.99 -2.13 7.25
CA ASN A 45 -0.40 -1.74 7.16
C ASN A 45 -1.11 -1.97 8.51
N PRO A 46 -1.61 -0.92 9.20
CA PRO A 46 -2.36 -1.07 10.45
C PRO A 46 -3.71 -1.80 10.27
N GLY A 47 -4.19 -1.92 9.03
CA GLY A 47 -5.37 -2.70 8.64
C GLY A 47 -5.14 -4.21 8.57
N ALA A 48 -3.89 -4.69 8.47
CA ALA A 48 -3.56 -6.11 8.26
C ALA A 48 -4.19 -7.03 9.31
N TYR A 49 -4.10 -6.64 10.59
CA TYR A 49 -4.59 -7.42 11.73
C TYR A 49 -5.85 -6.81 12.38
N ALA A 50 -6.51 -5.87 11.71
CA ALA A 50 -7.69 -5.22 12.26
C ALA A 50 -8.90 -6.18 12.25
N SER A 51 -9.56 -6.34 13.40
CA SER A 51 -10.79 -7.12 13.53
C SER A 51 -11.92 -6.60 12.63
N GLY A 52 -11.93 -5.29 12.33
CA GLY A 52 -12.87 -4.63 11.43
C GLY A 52 -12.30 -3.32 10.88
N GLY A 53 -12.88 -2.81 9.79
CA GLY A 53 -12.46 -1.54 9.18
C GLY A 53 -11.05 -1.54 8.59
N ALA A 54 -10.54 -2.70 8.17
CA ALA A 54 -9.18 -2.87 7.66
C ALA A 54 -8.84 -1.89 6.51
N ALA A 55 -9.74 -1.77 5.52
CA ALA A 55 -9.57 -0.86 4.40
C ALA A 55 -9.52 0.62 4.83
N ILE A 56 -10.37 1.03 5.78
CA ILE A 56 -10.39 2.43 6.27
C ILE A 56 -9.07 2.77 6.96
N ARG A 57 -8.56 1.87 7.80
CA ARG A 57 -7.25 2.05 8.48
C ARG A 57 -6.11 2.11 7.48
N ALA A 58 -6.12 1.22 6.48
CA ALA A 58 -5.15 1.23 5.39
C ALA A 58 -5.17 2.56 4.63
N VAL A 59 -6.34 3.04 4.22
CA VAL A 59 -6.48 4.32 3.51
C VAL A 59 -6.00 5.49 4.36
N GLN A 60 -6.36 5.54 5.64
CA GLN A 60 -5.90 6.61 6.53
C GLN A 60 -4.37 6.65 6.62
N GLU A 61 -3.73 5.49 6.69
CA GLU A 61 -2.27 5.40 6.71
C GLU A 61 -1.65 5.93 5.41
N LEU A 62 -2.25 5.64 4.26
CA LEU A 62 -1.78 6.12 2.96
C LEU A 62 -1.97 7.63 2.81
N ILE A 63 -3.09 8.18 3.30
CA ILE A 63 -3.34 9.62 3.34
C ILE A 63 -2.29 10.33 4.22
N ASN A 64 -2.02 9.80 5.42
CA ASN A 64 -1.00 10.36 6.32
C ASN A 64 0.40 10.38 5.68
N ASN A 65 0.64 9.48 4.72
CA ASN A 65 1.88 9.39 3.97
C ASN A 65 1.87 10.12 2.62
N ASN A 66 0.85 10.94 2.33
CA ASN A 66 0.71 11.70 1.08
C ASN A 66 0.82 10.81 -0.17
N VAL A 67 0.15 9.65 -0.14
CA VAL A 67 0.09 8.74 -1.29
C VAL A 67 -0.96 9.25 -2.28
N ASP A 68 -0.58 9.37 -3.56
CA ASP A 68 -1.45 9.84 -4.63
C ASP A 68 -2.22 8.68 -5.30
N VAL A 69 -1.56 7.52 -5.43
CA VAL A 69 -2.08 6.36 -6.17
C VAL A 69 -1.85 5.10 -5.38
N VAL A 70 -2.82 4.18 -5.41
CA VAL A 70 -2.74 2.89 -4.74
C VAL A 70 -2.95 1.77 -5.74
N VAL A 71 -2.10 0.74 -5.68
CA VAL A 71 -2.16 -0.46 -6.54
C VAL A 71 -2.29 -1.69 -5.66
N ALA A 72 -3.31 -2.50 -5.93
CA ALA A 72 -3.56 -3.76 -5.26
C ALA A 72 -4.33 -4.72 -6.20
N GLY A 73 -4.26 -6.02 -5.96
CA GLY A 73 -5.01 -7.00 -6.75
C GLY A 73 -6.53 -6.96 -6.53
N GLY A 74 -7.00 -6.41 -5.40
CA GLY A 74 -8.42 -6.28 -5.12
C GLY A 74 -8.70 -5.43 -3.89
N PHE A 75 -9.66 -4.51 -4.00
CA PHE A 75 -10.05 -3.58 -2.92
C PHE A 75 -11.21 -4.10 -2.05
N GLY A 76 -11.85 -5.21 -2.46
CA GLY A 76 -12.99 -5.82 -1.77
C GLY A 76 -14.33 -5.31 -2.30
N PRO A 77 -15.45 -5.87 -1.82
CA PRO A 77 -16.80 -5.59 -2.35
C PRO A 77 -17.34 -4.22 -1.96
N ASN A 78 -16.73 -3.54 -0.98
CA ASN A 78 -17.13 -2.22 -0.49
C ASN A 78 -16.14 -1.12 -0.92
N ALA A 79 -15.34 -1.39 -1.94
CA ALA A 79 -14.35 -0.48 -2.48
C ALA A 79 -14.97 0.63 -3.32
#